data_AF-A0A1D2M7N8-F1
#
_entry.id   AF-A0A1D2M7N8-F1
#
_cell.length_a   1.000
_cell.length_b   1.000
_cell.length_c   1.000
_cell.angle_alpha   90.00
_cell.angle_beta   90.00
_cell.angle_gamma   90.00
#
_symmetry.space_group_name_H-M   'P 1'
#
loop_
_entity.id
_entity.type
_entity.pdbx_description
1 polymer ?
#
loop_
_entity_poly.entity_id
_entity_poly.type
_entity_poly.pdbx_seq_one_letter_code
_entity_poly.pdbx_strand_id
1 'polypeptide(L)'
;MFSITLKIVLIAVIGASIARAEMMTGGLTDERQPSTVDKSSQVAVDKLSDEIKSQVSKKLASSSGNAATIAESFKNENVTVLSFKTQVVAGTNYFVKARIGKYIFLLRIYQDLQGAYELSNVKGPISEADQISYF
;
A
#
# COMPACT_ATOMS: atom_id res chain seq x y z
N MET A 1 -34.53 -16.17 -27.30
CA MET A 1 -33.59 -17.26 -26.96
C MET A 1 -32.34 -16.60 -26.42
N PHE A 2 -32.30 -16.32 -25.10
CA PHE A 2 -31.21 -15.58 -24.45
C PHE A 2 -30.19 -16.56 -23.91
N SER A 3 -28.96 -16.49 -24.41
CA SER A 3 -27.82 -17.29 -23.95
C SER A 3 -27.13 -16.56 -22.80
N ILE A 4 -27.11 -17.15 -21.61
CA ILE A 4 -26.45 -16.59 -20.42
C ILE A 4 -25.13 -17.34 -20.23
N THR A 5 -24.01 -16.66 -20.52
CA THR A 5 -22.67 -17.19 -20.30
C THR A 5 -22.30 -17.09 -18.82
N LEU A 6 -22.28 -18.23 -18.14
CA LEU A 6 -21.85 -18.40 -16.74
C LEU A 6 -20.33 -18.22 -16.64
N LYS A 7 -19.85 -17.11 -16.07
CA LYS A 7 -18.43 -16.93 -15.72
C LYS A 7 -18.15 -17.57 -14.36
N ILE A 8 -17.46 -18.71 -14.38
CA ILE A 8 -16.92 -19.37 -13.19
C ILE A 8 -15.75 -18.52 -12.69
N VAL A 9 -15.92 -17.86 -11.54
CA VAL A 9 -14.84 -17.18 -10.83
C VAL A 9 -14.12 -18.23 -9.99
N LEU A 10 -12.91 -18.60 -10.43
CA LEU A 10 -12.00 -19.47 -9.70
C LEU A 10 -11.41 -18.68 -8.53
N ILE A 11 -11.94 -18.89 -7.32
CA ILE A 11 -11.33 -18.36 -6.10
C ILE A 11 -10.20 -19.30 -5.69
N ALA A 12 -8.97 -18.93 -6.03
CA ALA A 12 -7.78 -19.61 -5.54
C ALA A 12 -7.64 -19.35 -4.03
N VAL A 13 -7.96 -20.35 -3.21
CA VAL A 13 -7.66 -20.33 -1.78
C VAL A 13 -6.17 -20.65 -1.63
N ILE A 14 -5.34 -19.61 -1.62
CA ILE A 14 -3.91 -19.74 -1.33
C ILE A 14 -3.78 -19.83 0.19
N GLY A 15 -3.32 -20.99 0.67
CA GLY A 15 -3.03 -21.22 2.09
C GLY A 15 -1.98 -20.24 2.59
N ALA A 16 -2.39 -19.29 3.43
CA ALA A 16 -1.49 -18.35 4.06
C ALA A 16 -0.84 -19.01 5.28
N SER A 17 0.45 -19.35 5.17
CA SER A 17 1.30 -19.67 6.30
C SER A 17 1.31 -18.48 7.27
N ILE A 18 0.84 -18.69 8.49
CA ILE A 18 0.81 -17.67 9.55
C ILE A 18 2.22 -17.58 10.15
N ALA A 19 3.13 -16.92 9.44
CA ALA A 19 4.43 -16.57 10.00
C ALA A 19 4.21 -15.46 11.05
N ARG A 20 4.38 -15.81 12.33
CA ARG A 20 4.41 -14.85 13.43
C ARG A 20 5.68 -14.03 13.29
N ALA A 21 5.56 -12.77 12.86
CA ALA A 21 6.69 -11.88 12.66
C ALA A 21 7.38 -11.61 14.01
N GLU A 22 8.65 -12.01 14.14
CA GLU A 22 9.46 -11.64 15.29
C GLU A 22 9.83 -10.16 15.18
N MET A 23 9.28 -9.34 16.07
CA MET A 23 9.51 -7.90 16.06
C MET A 23 10.76 -7.57 16.87
N MET A 24 11.80 -7.08 16.21
CA MET A 24 12.95 -6.46 16.87
C MET A 24 12.79 -4.93 16.85
N THR A 25 13.16 -4.25 17.94
CA THR A 25 13.14 -2.79 18.00
C THR A 25 14.11 -2.20 16.97
N GLY A 26 13.63 -1.33 16.09
CA GLY A 26 14.44 -0.63 15.08
C GLY A 26 14.69 -1.39 13.77
N GLY A 27 14.44 -2.70 13.69
CA GLY A 27 14.59 -3.49 12.47
C GLY A 27 13.34 -3.51 11.58
N LEU A 28 13.50 -3.62 10.26
CA LEU A 28 12.39 -3.96 9.37
C LEU A 28 12.09 -5.45 9.45
N THR A 29 10.80 -5.80 9.50
CA THR A 29 10.36 -7.19 9.34
C THR A 29 10.50 -7.67 7.89
N ASP A 30 10.33 -8.96 7.67
CA ASP A 30 10.15 -9.52 6.34
C ASP A 30 8.92 -8.95 5.63
N GLU A 31 8.96 -9.00 4.28
CA GLU A 31 7.86 -8.56 3.42
C GLU A 31 6.70 -9.54 3.53
N ARG A 32 5.51 -9.02 3.85
CA ARG A 32 4.29 -9.80 4.04
C ARG A 32 3.18 -9.26 3.15
N GLN A 33 2.31 -10.14 2.67
CA GLN A 33 1.09 -9.73 1.99
C GLN A 33 0.02 -9.34 3.02
N PRO A 34 -0.85 -8.36 2.73
CA PRO A 34 -2.02 -8.10 3.56
C PRO A 34 -2.86 -9.37 3.61
N SER A 35 -3.05 -9.92 4.80
CA SER A 35 -3.86 -11.11 5.02
C SER A 35 -5.18 -10.74 5.67
N THR A 36 -6.12 -11.67 5.72
CA THR A 36 -7.39 -11.49 6.43
C THR A 36 -7.21 -11.24 7.93
N VAL A 37 -6.03 -11.58 8.48
CA VAL A 37 -5.70 -11.52 9.90
C VAL A 37 -4.89 -10.26 10.25
N ASP A 38 -3.97 -9.81 9.38
CA ASP A 38 -3.23 -8.57 9.56
C ASP A 38 -3.70 -7.50 8.57
N LYS A 39 -4.73 -6.77 8.98
CA LYS A 39 -5.32 -5.65 8.23
C LYS A 39 -4.69 -4.30 8.58
N SER A 40 -3.64 -4.28 9.40
CA SER A 40 -3.12 -3.03 9.97
C SER A 40 -2.62 -2.07 8.90
N SER A 41 -1.92 -2.59 7.89
CA SER A 41 -1.44 -1.82 6.73
C SER A 41 -2.60 -1.35 5.84
N GLN A 42 -3.64 -2.18 5.67
CA GLN A 42 -4.84 -1.81 4.91
C GLN A 42 -5.62 -0.69 5.61
N VAL A 43 -5.83 -0.78 6.92
CA VAL A 43 -6.51 0.26 7.72
C VAL A 43 -5.76 1.59 7.64
N ALA A 44 -4.43 1.54 7.71
CA ALA A 44 -3.59 2.73 7.59
C ALA A 44 -3.74 3.40 6.21
N VAL A 45 -3.71 2.59 5.14
CA VAL A 45 -3.89 3.05 3.76
C VAL A 45 -5.30 3.61 3.52
N ASP A 46 -6.34 2.94 4.03
CA ASP A 46 -7.72 3.38 3.87
C ASP A 46 -7.94 4.76 4.51
N LYS A 47 -7.45 4.94 5.75
CA LYS A 47 -7.52 6.21 6.49
C LYS A 47 -6.76 7.35 5.80
N LEU A 48 -5.67 7.05 5.10
CA LEU A 48 -4.81 8.03 4.45
C LEU A 48 -5.01 8.09 2.93
N SER A 49 -6.03 7.42 2.38
CA SER A 49 -6.18 7.22 0.94
C SER A 49 -6.22 8.53 0.14
N ASP A 50 -6.93 9.55 0.62
CA ASP A 50 -6.99 10.87 -0.01
C ASP A 50 -5.64 11.59 0.03
N GLU A 51 -4.93 11.52 1.16
CA GLU A 51 -3.60 12.13 1.32
C GLU A 51 -2.55 11.42 0.46
N ILE A 52 -2.60 10.08 0.39
CA ILE A 52 -1.75 9.28 -0.49
C ILE A 52 -1.93 9.70 -1.94
N LYS A 53 -3.18 9.78 -2.41
CA LYS A 53 -3.49 10.22 -3.78
C LYS A 53 -2.97 11.63 -4.05
N SER A 54 -3.19 12.56 -3.11
CA SER A 54 -2.69 13.94 -3.18
C SER A 54 -1.17 14.01 -3.33
N GLN A 55 -0.41 13.29 -2.49
CA GLN A 55 1.06 13.29 -2.56
C GLN A 55 1.59 12.58 -3.81
N VAL A 56 0.98 11.47 -4.21
CA VAL A 56 1.35 10.74 -5.43
C VAL A 56 1.18 11.62 -6.66
N SER A 57 0.04 12.32 -6.79
CA SER A 57 -0.20 13.25 -7.90
C SER A 57 0.81 14.39 -7.92
N LYS A 58 1.12 14.99 -6.75
CA LYS A 58 2.14 16.04 -6.64
C LYS A 58 3.52 15.53 -7.07
N LYS A 59 3.94 14.36 -6.57
CA LYS A 59 5.26 13.77 -6.87
C LYS A 59 5.41 13.45 -8.36
N LEU A 60 4.38 12.84 -8.96
CA LEU A 60 4.37 12.55 -10.40
C LEU A 60 4.35 13.82 -11.24
N ALA A 61 3.64 14.86 -10.80
CA ALA A 61 3.61 16.14 -11.50
C ALA A 61 4.97 16.83 -11.52
N SER A 62 5.70 16.76 -10.41
CA SER A 62 7.08 17.27 -10.32
C SER A 62 8.06 16.55 -11.25
N SER A 63 7.74 15.33 -11.71
CA SER A 63 8.60 14.55 -12.60
C SER A 63 8.12 14.45 -14.06
N SER A 64 6.83 14.67 -14.37
CA SER A 64 6.26 14.32 -15.69
C SER A 64 5.25 15.31 -16.28
N GLY A 65 4.95 16.44 -15.62
CA GLY A 65 4.00 17.45 -16.13
C GLY A 65 2.64 17.51 -15.41
N ASN A 66 1.81 18.47 -15.82
CA ASN A 66 0.62 19.04 -15.14
C ASN A 66 -0.08 18.15 -14.07
N ALA A 67 -0.03 18.59 -12.81
CA ALA A 67 -0.59 17.91 -11.65
C ALA A 67 -2.10 17.67 -11.70
N ALA A 68 -2.86 18.54 -12.36
CA ALA A 68 -4.32 18.47 -12.37
C ALA A 68 -4.81 17.21 -13.11
N THR A 69 -4.25 16.91 -14.29
CA THR A 69 -4.63 15.73 -15.09
C THR A 69 -4.23 14.42 -14.40
N ILE A 70 -3.12 14.43 -13.66
CA ILE A 70 -2.67 13.27 -12.90
C ILE A 70 -3.52 13.07 -11.63
N ALA A 71 -3.97 14.14 -10.99
CA ALA A 71 -4.91 14.04 -9.87
C ALA A 71 -6.26 13.49 -10.30
N GLU A 72 -6.77 13.91 -11.46
CA GLU A 72 -8.02 13.40 -12.03
C GLU A 72 -7.97 11.89 -12.32
N SER A 73 -6.84 11.38 -12.82
CA SER A 73 -6.69 9.96 -13.12
C SER A 73 -6.68 9.06 -11.87
N PHE A 74 -6.29 9.58 -10.71
CA PHE A 74 -6.28 8.82 -9.45
C PHE A 74 -7.52 9.03 -8.58
N LYS A 75 -8.37 10.01 -8.90
CA LYS A 75 -9.56 10.35 -8.09
C LYS A 75 -10.44 9.12 -7.84
N ASN A 76 -10.72 8.35 -8.90
CA ASN A 76 -11.60 7.18 -8.85
C ASN A 76 -10.85 5.85 -8.64
N GLU A 77 -9.51 5.89 -8.51
CA GLU A 77 -8.70 4.70 -8.34
C GLU A 77 -8.70 4.25 -6.87
N ASN A 78 -8.67 2.94 -6.65
CA ASN A 78 -8.48 2.40 -5.31
C ASN A 78 -6.99 2.30 -4.99
N VAL A 79 -6.63 2.49 -3.71
CA VAL A 79 -5.28 2.26 -3.22
C VAL A 79 -5.21 0.84 -2.69
N THR A 80 -4.68 -0.08 -3.49
CA THR A 80 -4.62 -1.51 -3.17
C THR A 80 -3.27 -1.85 -2.56
N VAL A 81 -3.25 -2.38 -1.34
CA VAL A 81 -2.02 -2.88 -0.72
C VAL A 81 -1.59 -4.19 -1.38
N LEU A 82 -0.36 -4.26 -1.86
CA LEU A 82 0.23 -5.48 -2.45
C LEU A 82 1.05 -6.26 -1.40
N SER A 83 1.90 -5.54 -0.67
CA SER A 83 2.75 -6.10 0.38
C SER A 83 3.21 -4.99 1.32
N PHE A 84 3.73 -5.36 2.49
CA PHE A 84 4.24 -4.42 3.46
C PHE A 84 5.33 -5.02 4.34
N LYS A 85 6.15 -4.13 4.92
CA LYS A 85 7.04 -4.40 6.05
C LYS A 85 6.67 -3.47 7.20
N THR A 86 7.01 -3.87 8.42
CA THR A 86 6.81 -3.06 9.62
C THR A 86 8.14 -2.82 10.32
N GLN A 87 8.25 -1.72 11.05
CA GLN A 87 9.38 -1.43 11.92
C GLN A 87 8.84 -0.82 13.22
N VAL A 88 9.18 -1.44 14.35
CA VAL A 88 8.82 -0.93 15.68
C VAL A 88 9.79 0.18 16.07
N VAL A 89 9.24 1.33 16.44
CA VAL A 89 9.93 2.53 16.94
C VAL A 89 9.21 3.01 18.21
N ALA A 90 9.22 4.32 18.53
CA ALA A 90 8.29 4.91 19.50
C ALA A 90 6.85 5.00 18.93
N GLY A 91 6.38 3.90 18.36
CA GLY A 91 5.27 3.80 17.41
C GLY A 91 5.54 2.67 16.41
N THR A 92 4.87 2.68 15.26
CA THR A 92 5.09 1.69 14.21
C THR A 92 5.21 2.38 12.86
N ASN A 93 6.31 2.14 12.14
CA ASN A 93 6.40 2.47 10.73
C ASN A 93 5.88 1.30 9.89
N TYR A 94 5.00 1.59 8.95
CA TYR A 94 4.54 0.71 7.90
C TYR A 94 5.17 1.13 6.58
N PHE A 95 5.94 0.23 5.97
CA PHE A 95 6.47 0.39 4.62
C PHE A 95 5.59 -0.42 3.68
N VAL A 96 4.74 0.25 2.91
CA VAL A 96 3.66 -0.39 2.16
C VAL A 96 3.92 -0.25 0.67
N LYS A 97 3.94 -1.37 -0.06
CA LYS A 97 3.87 -1.39 -1.52
C LYS A 97 2.40 -1.37 -1.93
N ALA A 98 1.98 -0.30 -2.59
CA ALA A 98 0.59 -0.08 -2.96
C ALA A 98 0.45 0.19 -4.45
N ARG A 99 -0.62 -0.34 -5.06
CA ARG A 99 -1.02 -0.08 -6.44
C ARG A 99 -2.11 0.99 -6.48
N ILE A 100 -1.95 1.97 -7.36
CA ILE A 100 -2.95 3.01 -7.65
C ILE A 100 -3.07 3.12 -9.17
N GLY A 101 -4.22 2.74 -9.72
CA GLY A 101 -4.38 2.52 -11.16
C GLY A 101 -3.33 1.53 -11.70
N LYS A 102 -2.53 1.96 -12.69
CA LYS A 102 -1.46 1.16 -13.29
C LYS A 102 -0.08 1.30 -12.64
N TYR A 103 0.05 2.17 -11.63
CA TYR A 103 1.33 2.50 -11.01
C TYR A 103 1.46 1.88 -9.63
N ILE A 104 2.71 1.67 -9.20
CA ILE A 104 3.04 1.10 -7.90
C ILE A 104 3.94 2.07 -7.16
N PHE A 105 3.65 2.27 -5.88
CA PHE A 105 4.36 3.19 -5.00
C PHE A 105 4.75 2.49 -3.71
N LEU A 106 5.84 2.96 -3.11
CA LEU A 106 6.19 2.68 -1.73
C LEU A 106 5.71 3.83 -0.85
N LEU A 107 4.95 3.50 0.18
CA LEU A 107 4.41 4.42 1.17
C LEU A 107 5.11 4.16 2.51
N ARG A 108 5.53 5.21 3.20
CA ARG A 108 5.96 5.13 4.60
C ARG A 108 4.89 5.79 5.45
N ILE A 109 4.19 4.99 6.22
CA ILE A 109 3.11 5.45 7.10
C ILE A 109 3.57 5.23 8.54
N TYR A 110 3.59 6.30 9.33
CA TYR A 110 3.86 6.22 10.75
C TYR A 110 2.56 6.09 11.53
N GLN A 111 2.55 5.24 12.54
CA GLN A 111 1.51 5.16 13.55
C GLN A 111 2.11 5.50 14.91
N ASP A 112 1.55 6.49 15.59
CA ASP A 112 1.99 6.84 16.94
C ASP A 112 1.50 5.84 18.00
N LEU A 113 1.95 6.00 19.25
CA LEU A 113 1.55 5.14 20.37
C LEU A 113 0.05 5.27 20.74
N GLN A 114 -0.64 6.29 20.22
CA GLN A 114 -2.06 6.56 20.44
C GLN A 114 -2.94 6.01 19.31
N GLY A 115 -2.32 5.48 18.24
CA GLY A 115 -2.98 4.88 17.09
C GLY A 115 -3.34 5.83 15.96
N ALA A 116 -2.84 7.07 15.98
CA ALA A 116 -2.99 8.04 14.90
C ALA A 116 -2.01 7.71 13.75
N TYR A 117 -2.45 7.87 12.50
CA TYR A 117 -1.65 7.58 11.31
C TYR A 117 -1.22 8.85 10.58
N GLU A 118 0.00 8.84 10.07
CA GLU A 118 0.58 9.92 9.28
C GLU A 118 1.33 9.36 8.07
N LEU A 119 1.08 9.92 6.88
CA LEU A 119 1.87 9.59 5.69
C LEU A 119 3.20 10.34 5.73
N SER A 120 4.26 9.66 6.15
CA SER A 120 5.60 10.25 6.28
C SER A 120 6.32 10.43 4.94
N ASN A 121 6.16 9.50 4.00
CA ASN A 121 6.86 9.58 2.72
C ASN A 121 6.18 8.75 1.61
N VAL A 122 6.41 9.15 0.36
CA VAL A 122 5.99 8.46 -0.86
C VAL A 122 7.14 8.39 -1.86
N LYS A 123 7.41 7.18 -2.36
CA LYS A 123 8.43 6.89 -3.37
C LYS A 123 7.83 6.11 -4.54
N GLY A 124 8.23 6.47 -5.76
CA GLY A 124 7.82 5.79 -6.99
C GLY A 124 7.48 6.77 -8.12
N PRO A 125 6.94 6.27 -9.25
CA PRO A 125 6.52 4.88 -9.46
C PRO A 125 7.69 3.89 -9.48
N ILE A 126 7.45 2.65 -9.02
CA ILE A 126 8.43 1.54 -9.01
C ILE A 126 7.87 0.33 -9.78
N SER A 127 8.73 -0.66 -10.06
CA SER A 127 8.32 -1.94 -10.62
C SER A 127 7.81 -2.90 -9.54
N GLU A 128 7.09 -3.95 -9.94
CA GLU A 128 6.61 -5.00 -9.01
C GLU A 128 7.75 -5.77 -8.33
N ALA A 129 8.86 -5.95 -9.07
CA ALA A 129 10.03 -6.70 -8.62
C ALA A 129 10.87 -5.93 -7.58
N ASP A 130 10.68 -4.62 -7.46
CA ASP A 130 11.42 -3.80 -6.51
C ASP A 130 11.05 -4.18 -5.07
N GLN A 131 12.06 -4.41 -4.24
CA GLN A 131 11.86 -4.80 -2.84
C GLN A 131 11.54 -3.60 -1.96
N ILE A 132 10.81 -3.86 -0.87
CA ILE A 132 10.59 -2.85 0.17
C ILE A 132 11.88 -2.68 0.99
N SER A 133 12.49 -1.49 0.91
CA SER A 133 13.61 -1.04 1.74
C SER A 133 13.24 0.25 2.48
N TYR A 134 14.08 0.67 3.43
CA TYR A 134 13.89 1.93 4.15
C TYR A 134 14.10 3.14 3.21
N PHE A 135 13.28 4.19 3.35
CA PHE A 135 13.36 5.45 2.60
C PHE A 135 12.67 6.62 3.33
#